data_AF-A0A2X1PLU0-F1
#
_entry.id   AF-A0A2X1PLU0-F1
#
_cell.length_a   1.000
_cell.length_b   1.000
_cell.length_c   1.000
_cell.angle_alpha   90.00
_cell.angle_beta   90.00
_cell.angle_gamma   90.00
#
_symmetry.space_group_name_H-M   'P 1'
#
loop_
_entity.id
_entity.type
_entity.pdbx_description
1 polymer ?
#
loop_
_entity_poly.entity_id
_entity_poly.type
_entity_poly.pdbx_seq_one_letter_code
_entity_poly.pdbx_strand_id
1 'polypeptide(L)'
;MLGRNGSDYSAACLAACLGASVCEIWTDVDGVYTCDPRLVPDARLLPTLSYREAMELSYFGAKVIHPRTIGPIVATKYSLCH
;
A
#
# COMPACT_ATOMS: atom_id res chain seq x y z
N MET A 1 -21.79 -0.70 1.55
CA MET A 1 -20.92 -0.01 0.56
C MET A 1 -19.52 0.01 1.13
N LEU A 2 -18.54 -0.62 0.47
CA LEU A 2 -17.14 -0.60 0.93
C LEU A 2 -16.72 0.87 1.08
N GLY A 3 -16.52 1.32 2.32
CA GLY A 3 -16.24 2.73 2.64
C GLY A 3 -14.96 3.26 1.99
N ARG A 4 -14.50 4.47 2.38
CA ARG A 4 -13.23 5.06 1.91
C ARG A 4 -12.15 3.99 1.80
N ASN A 5 -11.53 3.89 0.61
CA ASN A 5 -10.47 2.95 0.23
C ASN A 5 -10.93 1.53 -0.17
N GLY A 6 -12.22 1.36 -0.50
CA GLY A 6 -12.74 0.13 -1.10
C GLY A 6 -12.16 -0.19 -2.49
N SER A 7 -11.85 0.84 -3.29
CA SER A 7 -11.24 0.68 -4.62
C SER A 7 -9.87 0.01 -4.53
N ASP A 8 -9.01 0.52 -3.65
CA ASP A 8 -7.66 -0.03 -3.44
C ASP A 8 -7.73 -1.49 -2.98
N TYR A 9 -8.64 -1.78 -2.05
CA TYR A 9 -8.87 -3.14 -1.56
C TYR A 9 -9.36 -4.08 -2.68
N SER A 10 -10.30 -3.63 -3.50
CA SER A 10 -10.77 -4.40 -4.66
C SER A 10 -9.67 -4.64 -5.69
N ALA A 11 -8.84 -3.64 -5.99
CA ALA A 11 -7.69 -3.79 -6.89
C ALA A 11 -6.67 -4.79 -6.34
N ALA A 12 -6.36 -4.73 -5.04
CA ALA A 12 -5.51 -5.68 -4.35
C ALA A 12 -6.05 -7.12 -4.39
N CYS A 13 -7.34 -7.31 -4.16
CA CYS A 13 -7.99 -8.62 -4.26
C CYS A 13 -7.97 -9.15 -5.70
N LEU A 14 -8.23 -8.31 -6.70
CA LEU A 14 -8.19 -8.71 -8.11
C LEU A 14 -6.78 -9.09 -8.55
N ALA A 15 -5.78 -8.27 -8.20
CA ALA A 15 -4.38 -8.59 -8.41
C ALA A 15 -4.01 -9.94 -7.77
N ALA A 16 -4.58 -10.22 -6.59
CA ALA A 16 -4.37 -11.48 -5.92
C ALA A 16 -5.01 -12.69 -6.59
N CYS A 17 -6.28 -12.57 -7.00
CA CYS A 17 -6.97 -13.63 -7.70
C CYS A 17 -6.37 -13.91 -9.09
N LEU A 18 -5.83 -12.89 -9.75
CA LEU A 18 -5.23 -13.00 -11.08
C LEU A 18 -3.73 -13.39 -11.06
N GLY A 19 -3.11 -13.49 -9.87
CA GLY A 19 -1.68 -13.75 -9.75
C GLY A 19 -0.81 -12.66 -10.41
N ALA A 20 -1.27 -11.40 -10.36
CA ALA A 20 -0.55 -10.28 -10.97
C ALA A 20 0.82 -10.08 -10.31
N SER A 21 1.84 -9.82 -11.12
CA SER A 21 3.20 -9.55 -10.64
C SER A 21 3.32 -8.19 -9.94
N VAL A 22 2.46 -7.24 -10.30
CA VAL A 22 2.46 -5.86 -9.78
C VAL A 22 1.00 -5.38 -9.61
N CYS A 23 0.74 -4.65 -8.52
CA CYS A 23 -0.50 -3.92 -8.27
C CYS A 23 -0.15 -2.46 -8.04
N GLU A 24 -0.54 -1.58 -8.96
CA GLU A 24 -0.26 -0.14 -8.87
C GLU A 24 -1.49 0.60 -8.35
N ILE A 25 -1.29 1.46 -7.35
CA ILE A 25 -2.32 2.34 -6.82
C ILE A 25 -1.91 3.77 -7.17
N TRP A 26 -2.72 4.43 -7.98
CA TRP A 26 -2.48 5.80 -8.43
C TRP A 26 -3.24 6.77 -7.52
N THR A 27 -2.51 7.72 -6.93
CA THR A 27 -3.07 8.74 -6.02
C THR A 27 -2.64 10.14 -6.44
N ASP A 28 -3.20 11.16 -5.80
CA ASP A 28 -2.85 12.57 -5.98
C ASP A 28 -1.55 12.99 -5.28
N VAL A 29 -0.87 12.06 -4.61
CA VAL A 29 0.45 12.27 -4.02
C VAL A 29 1.52 11.47 -4.76
N ASP A 30 2.74 12.01 -4.84
CA ASP A 30 3.87 11.39 -5.55
C ASP A 30 4.30 10.03 -4.96
N GLY A 31 3.90 9.74 -3.72
CA GLY A 31 4.15 8.48 -3.05
C GLY A 31 4.30 8.63 -1.54
N VAL A 32 5.06 7.71 -0.94
CA VAL A 32 5.35 7.70 0.49
C VAL A 32 6.63 8.50 0.76
N TYR A 33 6.58 9.39 1.75
CA TYR A 33 7.73 10.16 2.22
C TYR A 33 8.28 9.58 3.53
N THR A 34 9.55 9.84 3.84
CA THR A 34 10.20 9.43 5.11
C THR A 34 9.48 9.97 6.35
N CYS A 35 8.85 11.13 6.24
CA CYS A 35 8.10 11.83 7.26
C CYS A 35 7.09 12.79 6.58
N ASP A 36 6.21 13.44 7.33
CA ASP A 36 5.26 14.39 6.76
C ASP A 36 6.02 15.60 6.17
N PRO A 37 6.00 15.82 4.84
CA PRO A 37 6.72 16.93 4.20
C PRO A 37 6.18 18.30 4.62
N ARG A 38 4.96 18.37 5.19
CA ARG A 38 4.39 19.61 5.74
C ARG A 38 5.02 20.02 7.06
N LEU A 39 5.59 19.06 7.79
CA LEU A 39 6.22 19.28 9.10
C LEU A 39 7.75 19.30 8.98
N VAL A 40 8.31 18.52 8.06
CA VAL A 40 9.77 18.38 7.87
C VAL A 40 10.11 18.70 6.42
N PRO A 41 10.72 19.86 6.13
CA PRO A 41 11.10 20.25 4.76
C PRO A 41 12.08 19.29 4.08
N ASP A 42 12.90 18.59 4.87
CA ASP A 42 13.87 17.60 4.40
C ASP A 42 13.25 16.21 4.16
N ALA A 43 11.92 16.07 4.20
CA ALA A 43 11.25 14.81 3.90
C ALA A 43 11.58 14.37 2.47
N ARG A 44 11.99 13.11 2.33
CA ARG A 44 12.38 12.53 1.03
C ARG A 44 11.38 11.49 0.60
N LEU A 45 11.14 11.41 -0.72
CA LEU A 45 10.34 10.35 -1.32
C LEU A 45 11.06 9.01 -1.14
N LEU A 46 10.33 7.99 -0.67
CA LEU A 46 10.85 6.63 -0.54
C LEU A 46 10.72 5.91 -1.88
N PRO A 47 11.83 5.45 -2.50
CA PRO A 47 11.78 4.75 -3.78
C PRO A 47 11.19 3.33 -3.64
N THR A 48 11.36 2.71 -2.48
CA THR A 48 10.84 1.38 -2.17
C THR A 48 10.45 1.31 -0.70
N LEU A 49 9.41 0.54 -0.40
CA LEU A 49 8.90 0.33 0.96
C LEU A 49 8.53 -1.15 1.13
N SER A 50 8.97 -1.78 2.21
CA SER A 50 8.58 -3.16 2.49
C SER A 50 7.11 -3.23 2.93
N TYR A 51 6.47 -4.39 2.75
CA TYR A 51 5.09 -4.60 3.21
C TYR A 51 4.92 -4.34 4.70
N ARG A 52 5.92 -4.67 5.51
CA ARG A 52 5.89 -4.44 6.96
C ARG A 52 5.90 -2.96 7.29
N GLU A 53 6.81 -2.20 6.69
CA GLU A 53 6.88 -0.75 6.89
C GLU A 53 5.62 -0.06 6.39
N ALA A 54 5.07 -0.48 5.24
CA ALA A 54 3.80 0.01 4.74
C ALA A 54 2.65 -0.26 5.72
N MET A 55 2.62 -1.44 6.34
CA MET A 55 1.59 -1.80 7.32
C MET A 55 1.71 -0.96 8.59
N GLU A 56 2.92 -0.76 9.08
CA GLU A 56 3.21 0.10 10.24
C GLU A 56 2.82 1.56 9.93
N LEU A 57 3.21 2.10 8.77
CA LEU A 57 2.83 3.46 8.34
C LEU A 57 1.30 3.63 8.22
N SER A 58 0.62 2.68 7.60
CA SER A 58 -0.83 2.67 7.50
C SER A 58 -1.52 2.56 8.87
N TYR A 59 -0.90 1.87 9.83
CA TYR A 59 -1.40 1.74 11.20
C TYR A 59 -1.20 3.03 12.01
N PHE A 60 -0.03 3.68 11.88
CA PHE A 60 0.30 4.93 12.57
C PHE A 60 -0.31 6.19 11.93
N GLY A 61 -1.14 6.03 10.89
CA GLY A 61 -1.96 7.11 10.34
C GLY A 61 -1.40 7.83 9.13
N ALA A 62 -0.35 7.29 8.48
CA ALA A 62 0.03 7.73 7.15
C ALA A 62 -1.13 7.43 6.19
N LYS A 63 -1.77 8.48 5.68
CA LYS A 63 -2.98 8.40 4.83
C LYS A 63 -2.69 7.93 3.39
N VAL A 64 -1.71 7.05 3.19
CA VAL A 64 -1.27 6.64 1.84
C VAL A 64 -1.97 5.36 1.39
N ILE A 65 -2.01 4.32 2.22
CA ILE A 65 -2.64 3.03 1.90
C ILE A 65 -3.48 2.56 3.08
N HIS A 66 -4.67 2.01 2.82
CA HIS A 66 -5.49 1.41 3.88
C HIS A 66 -4.87 0.05 4.31
N PRO A 67 -4.74 -0.25 5.63
CA PRO A 67 -4.17 -1.52 6.08
C PRO A 67 -4.84 -2.76 5.45
N ARG A 68 -6.17 -2.73 5.29
CA ARG A 68 -6.94 -3.78 4.60
C ARG A 68 -6.46 -4.09 3.17
N THR A 69 -5.92 -3.11 2.45
CA THR A 69 -5.42 -3.28 1.07
C THR A 69 -4.11 -4.07 1.03
N ILE A 70 -3.31 -4.02 2.11
CA ILE A 70 -2.01 -4.68 2.16
C ILE A 70 -2.18 -6.21 2.28
N GLY A 71 -3.19 -6.68 3.01
CA GLY A 71 -3.42 -8.12 3.27
C GLY A 71 -3.48 -8.99 1.99
N PRO A 72 -4.38 -8.69 1.03
CA PRO A 72 -4.48 -9.47 -0.20
C PRO A 72 -3.19 -9.47 -1.02
N ILE A 73 -2.46 -8.34 -1.07
CA ILE A 73 -1.18 -8.24 -1.81
C ILE A 73 -0.08 -9.07 -1.13
N VAL A 74 -0.07 -9.15 0.20
CA VAL A 74 0.90 -10.00 0.92
C VAL A 74 0.61 -11.48 0.68
N ALA A 75 -0.66 -11.86 0.60
CA ALA A 75 -1.06 -13.26 0.40
C ALA A 75 -0.58 -13.84 -0.95
N THR A 76 -0.47 -13.03 -2.01
CA THR A 76 -0.04 -13.50 -3.33
C THR A 76 1.40 -13.99 -3.38
N LYS A 77 2.28 -13.41 -2.55
CA LYS A 77 3.68 -13.85 -2.49
C LYS A 77 3.87 -15.21 -1.83
N TYR A 78 2.89 -15.71 -1.07
CA TYR A 78 3.00 -16.97 -0.33
C TYR A 78 2.33 -18.18 -1.00
N SER A 79 1.73 -18.04 -2.20
CA SER A 79 1.04 -19.15 -2.87
C SER A 79 1.85 -19.81 -4.00
N LEU A 80 3.18 -19.81 -3.91
CA LEU A 80 4.06 -20.60 -4.78
C LEU A 80 5.08 -21.40 -3.97
N CYS A 81 4.58 -22.29 -3.10
CA CYS A 81 5.26 -23.52 -2.76
C CYS A 81 4.18 -24.57 -2.44
N HIS A 82 4.06 -25.54 -3.35
CA HIS A 82 3.30 -26.80 -3.34
C HIS A 82 2.27 -27.06 -2.24
#